data_AF-A0A840UT27-F1
#
_entry.id   AF-A0A840UT27-F1
#
_cell.length_a   1.000
_cell.length_b   1.000
_cell.length_c   1.000
_cell.angle_alpha   90.00
_cell.angle_beta   90.00
_cell.angle_gamma   90.00
#
_symmetry.space_group_name_H-M   'P 1'
#
loop_
_entity.id
_entity.type
_entity.pdbx_description
1 polymer ?
#
loop_
_entity_poly.entity_id
_entity_poly.type
_entity_poly.pdbx_seq_one_letter_code
_entity_poly.pdbx_strand_id
1 'polypeptide(L)'
;MAPARMISFIEQHVAHCEVCQADPVIHDEIVKITEIILPESKIPKAMRLSADSEEEEDEESDSGEDDLHEDSEAEDEDLEDIEDIDEEPMLDDDEI
;
A
#
# COMPACT_ATOMS: atom_id res chain seq x y z
N MET A 1 -5.22 1.48 -7.52
CA MET A 1 -5.13 0.35 -6.56
C MET A 1 -6.54 -0.01 -6.09
N ALA A 2 -6.86 -1.30 -5.96
CA ALA A 2 -8.15 -1.70 -5.38
C ALA A 2 -8.15 -1.40 -3.87
N PRO A 3 -9.27 -0.89 -3.29
CA PRO A 3 -9.30 -0.48 -1.88
C PRO A 3 -8.91 -1.60 -0.91
N ALA A 4 -9.28 -2.85 -1.20
CA ALA A 4 -8.86 -4.02 -0.42
C ALA A 4 -7.34 -4.22 -0.39
N ARG A 5 -6.65 -4.04 -1.53
CA ARG A 5 -5.18 -4.17 -1.60
C ARG A 5 -4.47 -3.07 -0.81
N MET A 6 -5.08 -1.88 -0.72
CA MET A 6 -4.53 -0.78 0.08
C MET A 6 -4.55 -1.11 1.57
N ILE A 7 -5.64 -1.72 2.08
CA ILE A 7 -5.72 -2.14 3.49
C ILE A 7 -4.67 -3.21 3.80
N SER A 8 -4.52 -4.23 2.95
CA SER A 8 -3.51 -5.27 3.16
C SER A 8 -2.08 -4.71 3.21
N PHE A 9 -1.79 -3.69 2.39
CA PHE A 9 -0.50 -3.01 2.43
C PHE A 9 -0.28 -2.26 3.75
N ILE A 10 -1.31 -1.59 4.27
CA ILE A 10 -1.24 -0.88 5.55
C ILE A 10 -0.98 -1.87 6.69
N GLU A 11 -1.67 -3.01 6.71
CA GLU A 11 -1.45 -4.06 7.71
C GLU A 11 -0.01 -4.59 7.67
N GLN A 12 0.52 -4.84 6.46
CA GLN A 12 1.91 -5.27 6.28
C GLN A 12 2.89 -4.20 6.73
N HIS A 13 2.63 -2.92 6.47
CA HIS A 13 3.49 -1.83 6.91
C HIS A 13 3.54 -1.74 8.44
N VAL A 14 2.39 -1.78 9.12
CA VAL A 14 2.34 -1.72 10.59
C VAL A 14 3.05 -2.91 11.23
N ALA A 15 3.05 -4.09 10.60
CA ALA A 15 3.79 -5.25 11.08
C ALA A 15 5.33 -5.08 11.05
N HIS A 16 5.86 -4.17 10.24
CA HIS A 16 7.31 -3.98 10.07
C HIS A 16 7.81 -2.58 10.43
N CYS A 17 6.92 -1.66 10.80
CA CYS A 17 7.26 -0.27 11.11
C CYS A 17 7.18 -0.01 12.63
N GLU A 18 8.32 0.20 13.27
CA GLU A 18 8.43 0.48 14.70
C GLU A 18 7.65 1.73 15.13
N VAL A 19 7.58 2.73 14.25
CA VAL A 19 6.83 3.98 14.49
C VAL A 19 5.34 3.69 14.61
N CYS A 20 4.79 2.85 13.73
CA CYS A 20 3.39 2.46 13.78
C CYS A 20 3.08 1.54 14.97
N GLN A 21 4.03 0.68 15.35
CA GLN A 21 3.88 -0.23 16.50
C GLN A 21 3.91 0.50 17.85
N ALA A 22 4.51 1.69 17.91
CA ALA A 22 4.51 2.52 19.11
C ALA A 22 3.12 3.09 19.44
N ASP A 23 2.18 3.13 18.48
CA ASP A 23 0.83 3.60 18.70
C ASP A 23 -0.10 2.47 19.19
N PRO A 24 -0.60 2.51 20.43
CA PRO A 24 -1.45 1.44 20.98
C PRO A 24 -2.84 1.37 20.34
N VAL A 25 -3.30 2.40 19.61
CA VAL A 25 -4.64 2.42 18.99
C VAL A 25 -4.60 2.15 17.49
N ILE A 26 -3.44 1.91 16.90
CA ILE A 26 -3.27 1.76 15.45
C ILE A 26 -4.15 0.65 14.86
N HIS A 27 -4.31 -0.47 15.56
CA HIS A 27 -5.14 -1.59 15.11
C HIS A 27 -6.62 -1.21 15.07
N ASP A 28 -7.09 -0.45 16.05
CA ASP A 28 -8.49 0.02 16.09
C ASP A 28 -8.76 1.02 14.96
N GLU A 29 -7.80 1.89 14.66
CA GLU A 29 -7.91 2.84 13.54
C GLU A 29 -7.92 2.14 12.18
N ILE A 30 -7.10 1.11 11.98
CA ILE A 30 -7.11 0.29 10.75
C ILE A 30 -8.48 -0.35 10.54
N VAL A 31 -9.08 -0.91 11.59
CA VAL A 31 -10.42 -1.51 11.51
C VAL A 31 -11.47 -0.47 11.12
N LYS A 32 -11.49 0.70 11.77
CA LYS A 32 -12.41 1.79 11.43
C LYS A 32 -12.26 2.26 9.99
N ILE A 33 -11.02 2.45 9.53
CA ILE A 33 -10.73 2.85 8.15
C ILE A 33 -11.20 1.77 7.17
N THR A 34 -10.99 0.50 7.51
CA THR A 34 -11.43 -0.65 6.70
C THR A 34 -12.95 -0.68 6.55
N GLU A 35 -13.70 -0.43 7.62
CA GLU A 35 -15.17 -0.35 7.56
C GLU A 35 -15.69 0.78 6.66
N ILE A 36 -14.98 1.91 6.61
CA ILE A 36 -15.34 3.06 5.78
C ILE A 36 -15.00 2.78 4.29
N ILE A 37 -13.84 2.19 4.04
CA ILE A 37 -13.31 1.99 2.69
C ILE A 37 -13.88 0.72 2.03
N LEU A 38 -14.14 -0.32 2.81
CA LEU A 38 -14.80 -1.57 2.39
C LEU A 38 -16.15 -1.67 3.10
N PRO A 39 -17.11 -0.78 2.81
CA PRO A 39 -18.45 -0.92 3.37
C PRO A 39 -18.99 -2.29 2.97
N GLU A 40 -19.54 -3.03 3.93
CA GLU A 40 -20.12 -4.35 3.69
C GLU A 40 -21.04 -4.27 2.47
N SER A 41 -20.60 -4.86 1.36
CA SER A 41 -21.33 -4.82 0.09
C SER A 41 -22.62 -5.60 0.25
N LYS A 42 -23.66 -4.91 0.75
CA LYS A 42 -25.06 -5.37 0.75
C LYS A 42 -25.63 -5.35 -0.67
N ILE A 43 -24.84 -5.72 -1.67
CA ILE A 43 -25.35 -6.01 -3.01
C ILE A 43 -26.09 -7.34 -2.86
N PRO A 44 -27.44 -7.37 -2.91
CA PRO A 44 -28.15 -8.63 -2.82
C PRO A 44 -27.70 -9.53 -3.97
N LYS A 45 -27.11 -10.68 -3.62
CA LYS A 45 -26.66 -11.75 -4.52
C LYS A 45 -27.83 -12.48 -5.21
N ALA A 46 -28.93 -11.79 -5.50
CA ALA A 46 -30.18 -12.39 -5.95
C ALA A 46 -30.84 -11.56 -7.06
N MET A 47 -30.25 -11.56 -8.25
CA MET A 47 -30.96 -11.29 -9.50
C MET A 47 -30.15 -11.75 -10.72
N ARG A 48 -29.67 -13.00 -10.73
CA ARG A 48 -29.20 -13.68 -11.96
C ARG A 48 -29.72 -15.11 -11.97
N LEU A 49 -31.03 -15.26 -12.04
CA LEU A 49 -31.74 -16.49 -12.37
C LEU A 49 -33.15 -16.08 -12.81
N SER A 50 -33.29 -15.71 -14.10
CA SER A 50 -34.50 -15.85 -14.95
C SER A 50 -34.44 -14.84 -16.11
N ALA A 51 -33.84 -15.22 -17.24
CA ALA A 51 -34.25 -14.82 -18.59
C ALA A 51 -33.23 -15.35 -19.61
N ASP A 52 -33.38 -16.60 -19.99
CA ASP A 52 -32.98 -17.04 -21.33
C ASP A 52 -34.04 -16.49 -22.30
N SER A 53 -33.79 -15.30 -22.85
CA SER A 53 -34.23 -14.84 -24.18
C SER A 53 -33.75 -13.40 -24.41
N GLU A 54 -32.69 -13.32 -25.23
CA GLU A 54 -32.44 -12.32 -26.28
C GLU A 54 -32.25 -10.82 -25.92
N GLU A 55 -31.01 -10.40 -26.21
CA GLU A 55 -30.55 -9.11 -26.74
C GLU A 55 -30.20 -7.94 -25.79
N GLU A 56 -28.88 -7.69 -25.78
CA GLU A 56 -28.17 -6.40 -25.63
C GLU A 56 -28.19 -5.71 -24.26
N GLU A 57 -27.07 -5.79 -23.51
CA GLU A 57 -26.14 -4.67 -23.31
C GLU A 57 -25.02 -5.01 -22.29
N ASP A 58 -23.79 -4.81 -22.76
CA ASP A 58 -22.54 -4.54 -22.02
C ASP A 58 -21.94 -5.65 -21.14
N GLU A 59 -21.27 -6.60 -21.80
CA GLU A 59 -20.17 -7.34 -21.18
C GLU A 59 -18.91 -6.45 -21.16
N GLU A 60 -18.82 -5.53 -20.21
CA GLU A 60 -17.51 -5.04 -19.74
C GLU A 60 -16.82 -6.16 -18.93
N SER A 61 -16.45 -7.22 -19.65
CA SER A 61 -15.27 -8.00 -19.30
C SER A 61 -14.05 -7.13 -19.61
N ASP A 62 -13.74 -6.18 -18.72
CA ASP A 62 -12.47 -5.45 -18.77
C ASP A 62 -11.34 -6.37 -18.29
N SER A 63 -10.86 -7.12 -19.28
CA SER A 63 -9.47 -7.48 -19.55
C SER A 63 -8.43 -7.05 -18.51
N GLY A 64 -7.79 -8.05 -17.93
CA GLY A 64 -6.48 -7.92 -17.28
C GLY A 64 -5.64 -9.17 -17.55
N GLU A 65 -5.46 -9.49 -18.84
CA GLU A 65 -4.31 -10.25 -19.29
C GLU A 65 -3.06 -9.41 -18.99
N ASP A 66 -2.23 -9.89 -18.06
CA ASP A 66 -0.78 -9.75 -18.10
C ASP A 66 -0.21 -10.90 -17.25
N ASP A 67 -0.26 -12.09 -17.86
CA ASP A 67 0.69 -13.15 -17.58
C ASP A 67 1.99 -12.76 -18.30
N LEU A 68 3.13 -12.90 -17.59
CA LEU A 68 4.53 -12.76 -18.00
C LEU A 68 5.29 -11.53 -17.44
N HIS A 69 5.77 -11.66 -16.19
CA HIS A 69 7.11 -11.17 -15.86
C HIS A 69 7.79 -12.08 -14.82
N GLU A 70 8.26 -13.22 -15.30
CA GLU A 70 9.42 -13.89 -14.69
C GLU A 70 10.66 -13.12 -15.16
N ASP A 71 11.25 -12.31 -14.30
CA ASP A 71 12.69 -12.39 -14.08
C ASP A 71 13.06 -11.78 -12.72
N SER A 72 13.95 -12.51 -12.08
CA SER A 72 14.44 -12.33 -10.74
C SER A 72 15.90 -11.94 -10.87
N GLU A 73 16.26 -10.66 -10.82
CA GLU A 73 17.63 -10.25 -10.47
C GLU A 73 17.58 -9.06 -9.52
N ALA A 74 17.98 -9.32 -8.29
CA ALA A 74 18.36 -8.31 -7.31
C ALA A 74 19.70 -7.73 -7.76
N GLU A 75 19.72 -6.45 -8.14
CA GLU A 75 20.94 -5.64 -8.16
C GLU A 75 20.87 -4.67 -6.99
N ASP A 76 21.61 -5.06 -5.95
CA ASP A 76 21.97 -4.32 -4.76
C ASP A 76 23.34 -3.68 -5.07
N GLU A 77 23.35 -2.39 -5.42
CA GLU A 77 24.52 -1.53 -5.69
C GLU A 77 23.90 -0.13 -5.99
N ASP A 78 24.02 0.96 -5.23
CA ASP A 78 25.16 1.53 -4.51
C ASP A 78 24.61 2.79 -3.80
N LEU A 79 24.66 2.84 -2.45
CA LEU A 79 24.39 4.05 -1.67
C LEU A 79 25.58 4.34 -0.76
N GLU A 80 26.76 4.47 -1.35
CA GLU A 80 27.93 5.05 -0.70
C GLU A 80 28.36 6.33 -1.41
N ASP A 81 27.66 7.45 -1.16
CA ASP A 81 28.30 8.78 -1.25
C ASP A 81 27.53 9.85 -0.44
N ILE A 82 27.74 9.84 0.88
CA ILE A 82 27.68 11.08 1.68
C ILE A 82 29.05 11.20 2.35
N GLU A 83 30.08 11.50 1.56
CA GLU A 83 31.32 12.10 2.03
C GLU A 83 31.17 13.63 2.07
N ASP A 84 31.69 14.25 3.12
CA ASP A 84 31.83 15.69 3.39
C ASP A 84 30.56 16.52 3.70
N ILE A 85 30.10 16.40 4.96
CA ILE A 85 29.77 17.62 5.71
C ILE A 85 30.99 17.98 6.57
N ASP A 86 31.74 18.94 6.06
CA ASP A 86 32.86 19.62 6.71
C ASP A 86 32.31 20.33 7.97
N GLU A 87 32.33 19.66 9.12
CA GLU A 87 32.11 20.33 10.41
C GLU A 87 33.28 21.29 10.65
N GLU A 88 33.04 22.57 10.39
CA GLU A 88 34.01 23.65 10.57
C GLU A 88 34.73 23.57 11.93
N PRO A 89 36.04 23.86 11.98
CA PRO A 89 36.82 23.84 13.20
C PRO A 89 36.30 24.89 14.20
N MET A 90 36.06 24.43 15.42
CA MET A 90 35.74 25.19 16.63
C MET A 90 36.55 26.49 16.70
N LEU A 91 35.86 27.63 16.75
CA LEU A 91 36.42 28.94 17.00
C LEU A 91 37.23 28.92 18.32
N ASP A 92 38.54 29.16 18.21
CA ASP A 92 39.42 29.50 19.33
C ASP A 92 38.86 30.74 20.05
N ASP A 93 38.34 30.56 21.26
CA ASP A 93 38.12 31.66 22.21
C ASP A 93 39.39 31.76 23.08
N ASP A 94 40.38 32.45 22.53
CA ASP A 94 41.63 32.83 23.19
C ASP A 94 41.30 33.87 24.29
N GLU A 95 40.93 33.38 25.48
CA GLU A 95 40.79 34.20 26.69
C GLU A 95 42.09 34.13 27.52
N ILE A 96 43.02 35.06 27.27
CA ILE A 96 44.12 35.45 28.18
C ILE A 96 44.23 36.98 28.29
#